data_AF-A0A958N308-F1
#
_entry.id   AF-A0A958N308-F1
#
_cell.length_a   1.000
_cell.length_b   1.000
_cell.length_c   1.000
_cell.angle_alpha   90.00
_cell.angle_beta   90.00
_cell.angle_gamma   90.00
#
_symmetry.space_group_name_H-M   'P 1'
#
loop_
_entity.id
_entity.type
_entity.pdbx_description
1 polymer ?
#
loop_
_entity_poly.entity_id
_entity_poly.type
_entity_poly.pdbx_seq_one_letter_code
_entity_poly.pdbx_strand_id
1 'polypeptide(L)'
;MKVNTTSHNIFFVPTILWIAMLFTVFIYNFIIISTVHGLDNINFSIDFSHEMTTPITAIAFLVLVSSYVLPNFLIKQTLKRFKIKDDHTSLNQILFVPFILRLVMLESIAIFGFVLSIIQKNGSIFYFSFIAIVGFLFNFPTEKKWINWIRKNKLI
;
A
#
# COMPACT_ATOMS: atom_id res chain seq x y z
N MET A 1 -10.91 34.41 -5.42
CA MET A 1 -10.81 33.29 -6.37
C MET A 1 -11.83 32.24 -5.94
N LYS A 2 -12.95 32.08 -6.66
CA LYS A 2 -13.98 31.07 -6.32
C LYS A 2 -13.44 29.70 -6.75
N VAL A 3 -13.14 28.84 -5.78
CA VAL A 3 -12.76 27.44 -6.04
C VAL A 3 -14.01 26.74 -6.56
N ASN A 4 -13.99 26.32 -7.81
CA ASN A 4 -15.08 25.55 -8.41
C ASN A 4 -15.27 24.25 -7.63
N THR A 5 -16.49 23.99 -7.21
CA THR A 5 -16.94 22.86 -6.37
C THR A 5 -16.84 21.49 -7.05
N THR A 6 -16.28 21.41 -8.26
CA THR A 6 -16.00 20.15 -8.98
C THR A 6 -14.83 19.36 -8.37
N SER A 7 -14.10 19.91 -7.39
CA SER A 7 -13.01 19.19 -6.70
C SER A 7 -13.47 17.97 -5.88
N HIS A 8 -14.75 17.91 -5.48
CA HIS A 8 -15.24 16.84 -4.61
C HIS A 8 -15.23 15.45 -5.26
N ASN A 9 -15.32 15.34 -6.59
CA ASN A 9 -15.38 14.04 -7.26
C ASN A 9 -14.01 13.40 -7.53
N ILE A 10 -12.92 14.18 -7.52
CA ILE A 10 -11.59 13.70 -7.92
C ILE A 10 -10.99 12.73 -6.88
N PHE A 11 -11.28 12.96 -5.60
CA PHE A 11 -10.75 12.14 -4.50
C PHE A 11 -11.64 10.95 -4.14
N PHE A 12 -12.85 10.90 -4.67
CA PHE A 12 -13.82 9.85 -4.40
C PHE A 12 -13.30 8.48 -4.84
N VAL A 13 -12.79 8.38 -6.08
CA VAL A 13 -12.26 7.13 -6.65
C VAL A 13 -11.04 6.61 -5.86
N PRO A 14 -9.98 7.42 -5.61
CA PRO A 14 -8.86 7.00 -4.75
C PRO A 14 -9.29 6.53 -3.37
N THR A 15 -10.29 7.19 -2.77
CA THR A 15 -10.76 6.85 -1.42
C THR A 15 -11.48 5.51 -1.40
N ILE A 16 -12.38 5.26 -2.35
CA ILE A 16 -13.06 3.96 -2.47
C ILE A 16 -12.04 2.85 -2.70
N LEU A 17 -11.09 3.07 -3.62
CA LEU A 17 -10.07 2.07 -3.93
C LEU A 17 -9.20 1.79 -2.70
N TRP A 18 -8.82 2.82 -1.95
CA TRP A 18 -8.09 2.66 -0.69
C TRP A 18 -8.88 1.85 0.35
N ILE A 19 -10.18 2.15 0.53
CA ILE A 19 -11.04 1.42 1.48
C ILE A 19 -11.16 -0.05 1.05
N ALA A 20 -11.38 -0.30 -0.24
CA ALA A 20 -11.51 -1.65 -0.78
C ALA A 20 -10.24 -2.48 -0.55
N MET A 21 -9.07 -1.91 -0.80
CA MET A 21 -7.77 -2.57 -0.57
C MET A 21 -7.47 -2.72 0.93
N LEU A 22 -7.85 -1.77 1.78
CA LEU A 22 -7.71 -1.97 3.22
C LEU A 22 -8.59 -3.14 3.71
N PHE A 23 -9.79 -3.27 3.14
CA PHE A 23 -10.73 -4.33 3.49
C PHE A 23 -10.22 -5.73 3.10
N THR A 24 -9.53 -5.88 1.96
CA THR A 24 -8.90 -7.17 1.59
C THR A 24 -7.86 -7.60 2.60
N VAL A 25 -7.05 -6.66 3.13
CA VAL A 25 -6.11 -6.95 4.22
C VAL A 25 -6.83 -7.43 5.48
N PHE A 26 -7.98 -6.86 5.85
CA PHE A 26 -8.78 -7.35 6.97
C PHE A 26 -9.29 -8.78 6.74
N ILE A 27 -9.72 -9.10 5.52
CA ILE A 27 -10.14 -10.47 5.15
C ILE A 27 -8.97 -11.45 5.35
N TYR A 28 -7.76 -11.11 4.89
CA TYR A 28 -6.58 -11.97 5.10
C TYR A 28 -6.32 -12.25 6.58
N ASN A 29 -6.36 -11.20 7.41
CA ASN A 29 -6.15 -11.34 8.85
C ASN A 29 -7.24 -12.17 9.52
N PHE A 30 -8.51 -11.99 9.12
CA PHE A 30 -9.62 -12.79 9.62
C PHE A 30 -9.46 -14.27 9.27
N ILE A 31 -9.03 -14.57 8.04
CA ILE A 31 -8.73 -15.94 7.60
C ILE A 31 -7.60 -16.54 8.44
N ILE A 32 -6.48 -15.82 8.64
CA ILE A 32 -5.36 -16.30 9.47
C ILE A 32 -5.83 -16.63 10.88
N ILE A 33 -6.59 -15.73 11.53
CA ILE A 33 -7.06 -15.95 12.90
C ILE A 33 -7.94 -17.20 12.94
N SER A 34 -8.85 -17.35 11.98
CA SER A 34 -9.78 -18.48 11.91
C SER A 34 -9.07 -19.79 11.61
N THR A 35 -8.05 -19.79 10.74
CA THR A 35 -7.31 -21.00 10.38
C THR A 35 -6.32 -21.41 11.45
N VAL A 36 -5.62 -20.47 12.09
CA VAL A 36 -4.69 -20.78 13.19
C VAL A 36 -5.44 -21.45 14.35
N HIS A 37 -6.65 -20.99 14.71
CA HIS A 37 -7.43 -21.61 15.78
C HIS A 37 -8.16 -22.90 15.34
N GLY A 38 -8.42 -23.08 14.04
CA GLY A 38 -9.16 -24.22 13.51
C GLY A 38 -8.29 -25.40 13.07
N LEU A 39 -7.01 -25.17 12.78
CA LEU A 39 -6.08 -26.15 12.18
C LEU A 39 -5.17 -26.85 13.20
N ASP A 40 -5.40 -26.68 14.50
CA ASP A 40 -4.63 -27.36 15.57
C ASP A 40 -4.60 -28.89 15.40
N ASN A 41 -5.55 -29.46 14.65
CA ASN A 41 -5.66 -30.91 14.43
C ASN A 41 -5.05 -31.42 13.11
N ILE A 42 -4.52 -30.57 12.23
CA ILE A 42 -3.98 -31.00 10.92
C ILE A 42 -2.47 -30.76 10.90
N ASN A 43 -1.64 -31.80 11.08
CA ASN A 43 -0.16 -31.73 11.16
C ASN A 43 0.58 -31.44 9.83
N PHE A 44 0.12 -30.47 9.05
CA PHE A 44 0.87 -29.97 7.90
C PHE A 44 1.62 -28.68 8.27
N SER A 45 2.80 -28.80 8.87
CA SER A 45 3.73 -27.69 9.06
C SER A 45 4.98 -27.96 8.24
N ILE A 46 5.26 -27.09 7.27
CA ILE A 46 6.56 -27.10 6.60
C ILE A 46 7.50 -26.37 7.53
N ASP A 47 8.41 -27.11 8.15
CA ASP A 47 9.41 -26.55 9.05
C ASP A 47 10.45 -25.82 8.22
N PHE A 48 10.18 -24.55 7.94
CA PHE A 48 11.18 -23.68 7.33
C PHE A 48 12.25 -23.43 8.37
N SER A 49 13.46 -23.91 8.10
CA SER A 49 14.62 -23.54 8.90
C SER A 49 14.72 -22.02 8.99
N HIS A 50 15.23 -21.50 10.11
CA HIS A 50 15.44 -20.06 10.32
C HIS A 50 16.17 -19.39 9.14
N GLU A 51 16.99 -20.16 8.42
CA GLU A 51 17.73 -19.75 7.23
C GLU A 51 16.82 -19.30 6.06
N MET A 52 15.64 -19.89 5.87
CA MET A 52 14.70 -19.47 4.80
C MET A 52 13.80 -18.29 5.21
N THR A 53 13.55 -18.11 6.51
CA THR A 53 12.72 -16.99 7.01
C THR A 53 13.40 -15.63 6.84
N THR A 54 14.73 -15.62 6.97
CA THR A 54 15.58 -14.42 6.86
C THR A 54 15.52 -13.75 5.48
N PRO A 55 15.77 -14.43 4.34
CA PRO A 55 15.71 -13.82 3.03
C PRO A 55 14.31 -13.33 2.67
N ILE A 56 13.26 -14.05 3.08
CA ILE A 56 11.88 -13.64 2.83
C ILE A 56 11.55 -12.35 3.58
N THR A 57 11.96 -12.26 4.84
CA THR A 57 11.80 -11.03 5.65
C THR A 57 12.56 -9.85 5.04
N ALA A 58 13.78 -10.09 4.55
CA ALA A 58 14.57 -9.07 3.86
C ALA A 58 13.87 -8.58 2.57
N ILE A 59 13.29 -9.49 1.78
CA ILE A 59 12.51 -9.14 0.58
C ILE A 59 11.28 -8.32 0.97
N ALA A 60 10.52 -8.73 1.98
CA ALA A 60 9.35 -7.98 2.46
C ALA A 60 9.73 -6.56 2.91
N PHE A 61 10.86 -6.42 3.61
CA PHE A 61 11.39 -5.12 4.01
C PHE A 61 11.81 -4.26 2.80
N LEU A 62 12.47 -4.86 1.79
CA LEU A 62 12.81 -4.17 0.55
C LEU A 62 11.58 -3.69 -0.21
N VAL A 63 10.52 -4.51 -0.29
CA VAL A 63 9.24 -4.13 -0.89
C VAL A 63 8.61 -2.97 -0.11
N LEU A 64 8.68 -3.00 1.22
CA LEU A 64 8.21 -1.90 2.08
C LEU A 64 8.94 -0.60 1.79
N VAL A 65 10.27 -0.60 1.79
CA VAL A 65 11.07 0.59 1.46
C VAL A 65 10.76 1.08 0.05
N SER A 66 10.64 0.15 -0.91
CA SER A 66 10.30 0.44 -2.30
C SER A 66 8.92 1.09 -2.44
N SER A 67 7.95 0.72 -1.61
CA SER A 67 6.60 1.32 -1.59
C SER A 67 6.60 2.81 -1.25
N TYR A 68 7.60 3.29 -0.51
CA TYR A 68 7.76 4.71 -0.21
C TYR A 68 8.64 5.42 -1.25
N VAL A 69 9.72 4.78 -1.70
CA VAL A 69 10.70 5.40 -2.60
C VAL A 69 10.20 5.47 -4.04
N LEU A 70 9.66 4.37 -4.57
CA LEU A 70 9.33 4.24 -5.99
C LEU A 70 8.23 5.20 -6.45
N PRO A 71 7.09 5.37 -5.74
CA PRO A 71 6.09 6.34 -6.13
C PRO A 71 6.63 7.77 -6.17
N ASN A 72 7.46 8.14 -5.19
CA ASN A 72 8.07 9.46 -5.13
C ASN A 72 9.04 9.71 -6.30
N PHE A 73 9.78 8.67 -6.70
CA PHE A 73 10.67 8.72 -7.86
C PHE A 73 9.88 8.87 -9.17
N LEU A 74 8.83 8.07 -9.38
CA LEU A 74 7.98 8.13 -10.56
C LEU A 74 7.35 9.51 -10.74
N ILE A 75 6.82 10.09 -9.67
CA ILE A 75 6.24 11.44 -9.76
C ILE A 75 7.31 12.44 -10.22
N LYS A 76 8.50 12.45 -9.60
CA LYS A 76 9.59 13.35 -10.00
C LYS A 76 9.98 13.19 -11.46
N GLN A 77 9.99 11.96 -11.97
CA GLN A 77 10.33 11.69 -13.37
C GLN A 77 9.26 12.18 -14.34
N THR A 78 7.98 11.94 -14.01
CA THR A 78 6.84 12.38 -14.81
C THR A 78 6.78 13.91 -14.88
N LEU A 79 7.00 14.60 -13.76
CA LEU A 79 7.03 16.06 -13.72
C LEU A 79 8.17 16.69 -14.52
N LYS A 80 9.33 16.03 -14.63
CA LYS A 80 10.41 16.50 -15.50
C LYS A 80 10.07 16.40 -16.97
N ARG A 81 9.25 15.40 -17.35
CA ARG A 81 8.86 15.16 -18.75
C ARG A 81 7.71 16.04 -19.19
N PHE A 82 6.71 16.25 -18.33
CA PHE A 82 5.60 17.13 -18.60
C PHE A 82 5.95 18.53 -18.06
N LYS A 83 6.35 19.46 -18.94
CA LYS A 83 6.24 20.89 -18.63
C LYS A 83 4.74 21.18 -18.49
N ILE A 84 4.23 21.08 -17.26
CA ILE A 84 2.82 21.25 -16.94
C ILE A 84 2.40 22.65 -17.41
N LYS A 85 1.73 22.73 -18.57
CA LYS A 85 0.74 23.78 -18.79
C LYS A 85 -0.38 23.50 -17.82
N ASP A 86 -0.93 24.54 -17.18
CA ASP A 86 -1.87 24.56 -16.03
C ASP A 86 -3.19 23.76 -16.18
N ASP A 87 -3.19 22.63 -16.86
CA ASP A 87 -4.34 21.76 -17.03
C ASP A 87 -4.45 20.83 -15.81
N HIS A 88 -5.32 21.21 -14.87
CA HIS A 88 -5.65 20.45 -13.66
C HIS A 88 -5.99 18.97 -13.93
N THR A 89 -6.48 18.65 -15.13
CA THR A 89 -6.85 17.29 -15.53
C THR A 89 -5.63 16.37 -15.64
N SER A 90 -4.51 16.90 -16.14
CA SER A 90 -3.26 16.15 -16.31
C SER A 90 -2.59 15.83 -14.96
N LEU A 91 -2.71 16.74 -14.00
CA LEU A 91 -2.05 16.63 -12.70
C LEU A 91 -2.64 15.51 -11.83
N ASN A 92 -3.96 15.29 -11.91
CA ASN A 92 -4.62 14.17 -11.24
C ASN A 92 -4.14 12.82 -11.76
N GLN A 93 -4.00 12.65 -13.08
CA GLN A 93 -3.51 11.39 -13.67
C GLN A 93 -2.07 11.10 -13.23
N ILE A 94 -1.23 12.13 -13.16
CA ILE A 94 0.17 12.03 -12.73
C ILE A 94 0.28 11.58 -11.27
N LEU A 95 -0.61 12.02 -10.38
CA LEU A 95 -0.61 11.64 -8.97
C LEU A 95 -1.33 10.31 -8.69
N PHE A 96 -2.31 9.94 -9.53
CA PHE A 96 -3.12 8.74 -9.35
C PHE A 96 -2.34 7.45 -9.58
N VAL A 97 -1.50 7.38 -10.62
CA VAL A 97 -0.72 6.16 -10.93
C VAL A 97 0.25 5.80 -9.79
N PRO A 98 1.09 6.72 -9.28
CA PRO A 98 1.95 6.48 -8.12
C PRO A 98 1.18 6.09 -6.86
N PHE A 99 -0.03 6.63 -6.68
CA PHE A 99 -0.90 6.27 -5.57
C PHE A 99 -1.35 4.81 -5.66
N ILE A 100 -1.88 4.36 -6.82
CA ILE A 100 -2.25 2.96 -7.04
C ILE A 100 -1.05 2.05 -6.82
N LEU A 101 0.11 2.41 -7.39
CA LEU A 101 1.31 1.60 -7.28
C LEU A 101 1.73 1.42 -5.80
N ARG A 102 1.58 2.46 -4.98
CA ARG A 102 1.81 2.36 -3.54
C ARG A 102 0.84 1.38 -2.87
N LEU A 103 -0.45 1.44 -3.20
CA LEU A 103 -1.44 0.51 -2.64
C LEU A 103 -1.17 -0.94 -3.04
N VAL A 104 -0.82 -1.20 -4.30
CA VAL A 104 -0.47 -2.54 -4.78
C VAL A 104 0.78 -3.09 -4.08
N MET A 105 1.77 -2.24 -3.81
CA MET A 105 2.96 -2.66 -3.05
C MET A 105 2.62 -3.01 -1.59
N LEU A 106 1.75 -2.23 -0.93
CA LEU A 106 1.28 -2.55 0.43
C LEU A 106 0.46 -3.84 0.46
N GLU A 107 -0.40 -4.05 -0.55
CA GLU A 107 -1.17 -5.28 -0.71
C GLU A 107 -0.27 -6.49 -0.90
N SER A 108 0.79 -6.34 -1.70
CA SER A 108 1.77 -7.42 -1.90
C SER A 108 2.42 -7.82 -0.57
N ILE A 109 2.77 -6.86 0.29
CA ILE A 109 3.32 -7.13 1.63
C ILE A 109 2.30 -7.87 2.50
N ALA A 110 1.03 -7.46 2.47
CA ALA A 110 -0.04 -8.14 3.20
C ALA A 110 -0.23 -9.59 2.72
N ILE A 111 -0.23 -9.83 1.41
CA ILE A 111 -0.32 -11.18 0.82
C ILE A 111 0.88 -12.03 1.23
N PHE A 112 2.11 -11.49 1.20
CA PHE A 112 3.28 -12.22 1.67
C PHE A 112 3.19 -12.56 3.15
N GLY A 113 2.79 -11.61 4.00
CA GLY A 113 2.55 -11.85 5.43
C GLY A 113 1.50 -12.95 5.67
N PHE A 114 0.42 -12.90 4.89
CA PHE A 114 -0.66 -13.89 4.91
C PHE A 114 -0.17 -15.29 4.54
N VAL A 115 0.50 -15.44 3.40
CA VAL A 115 1.01 -16.72 2.91
C VAL A 115 2.01 -17.32 3.91
N LEU A 116 2.93 -16.51 4.45
CA LEU A 116 3.91 -17.00 5.42
C LEU A 116 3.28 -17.42 6.75
N SER A 117 2.29 -16.68 7.22
CA SER A 117 1.55 -17.02 8.44
C SER A 117 0.84 -18.36 8.31
N ILE A 118 0.26 -18.65 7.14
CA ILE A 118 -0.37 -19.94 6.87
C ILE A 118 0.66 -21.07 6.80
N ILE A 119 1.76 -20.90 6.07
CA ILE A 119 2.71 -22.01 5.87
C ILE A 119 3.44 -22.37 7.17
N GLN A 120 3.85 -21.38 7.95
CA GLN A 120 4.60 -21.61 9.20
C GLN A 120 3.70 -21.89 10.40
N LYS A 121 2.38 -21.66 10.28
CA LYS A 121 1.40 -21.72 11.40
C LYS A 121 1.83 -20.92 12.62
N ASN A 122 2.63 -19.89 12.41
CA ASN A 122 3.18 -19.10 13.47
C ASN A 122 2.52 -17.72 13.44
N GLY A 123 1.70 -17.46 14.46
CA GLY A 123 0.99 -16.18 14.61
C GLY A 123 1.93 -14.97 14.76
N SER A 124 3.21 -15.18 15.10
CA SER A 124 4.18 -14.08 15.13
C SER A 124 4.45 -13.47 13.76
N ILE A 125 4.20 -14.16 12.65
CA ILE A 125 4.44 -13.61 11.30
C ILE A 125 3.35 -12.60 10.89
N PHE A 126 2.29 -12.51 11.69
CA PHE A 126 1.21 -11.54 11.54
C PHE A 126 1.70 -10.07 11.54
N TYR A 127 2.90 -9.80 12.05
CA TYR A 127 3.47 -8.45 12.03
C TYR A 127 3.55 -7.86 10.60
N PHE A 128 3.77 -8.66 9.55
CA PHE A 128 3.81 -8.13 8.18
C PHE A 128 2.45 -7.59 7.71
N SER A 129 1.37 -8.30 8.01
CA SER A 129 0.01 -7.83 7.72
C SER A 129 -0.33 -6.58 8.52
N PHE A 130 0.11 -6.51 9.79
CA PHE A 130 -0.06 -5.32 10.61
C PHE A 130 0.70 -4.11 10.07
N ILE A 131 1.95 -4.32 9.64
CA ILE A 131 2.77 -3.29 9.00
C ILE A 131 2.09 -2.78 7.71
N ALA A 132 1.49 -3.67 6.92
CA ALA A 132 0.72 -3.26 5.75
C ALA A 132 -0.49 -2.37 6.13
N ILE A 133 -1.27 -2.73 7.15
CA ILE A 133 -2.38 -1.91 7.67
C ILE A 133 -1.88 -0.52 8.07
N VAL A 134 -0.81 -0.44 8.86
CA VAL A 134 -0.20 0.84 9.26
C VAL A 134 0.23 1.63 8.03
N GLY A 135 0.84 0.97 7.05
CA GLY A 135 1.19 1.55 5.76
C GLY A 135 -0.03 2.13 5.02
N PHE A 136 -1.14 1.39 4.96
CA PHE A 136 -2.38 1.88 4.36
C PHE A 136 -2.90 3.13 5.08
N LEU A 137 -2.95 3.13 6.41
CA LEU A 137 -3.39 4.28 7.22
C LEU A 137 -2.57 5.54 6.95
N PHE A 138 -1.24 5.43 6.86
CA PHE A 138 -0.39 6.58 6.50
C PHE A 138 -0.62 7.10 5.09
N ASN A 139 -1.14 6.26 4.19
CA ASN A 139 -1.35 6.57 2.79
C ASN A 139 -2.79 6.95 2.43
N PHE A 140 -3.63 7.27 3.42
CA PHE A 140 -4.98 7.74 3.16
C PHE A 140 -5.00 8.95 2.18
N PRO A 141 -5.79 8.91 1.10
CA PRO A 141 -5.83 9.94 0.07
C PRO A 141 -6.59 11.18 0.55
N THR A 142 -5.90 12.10 1.24
CA THR A 142 -6.47 13.43 1.57
C THR A 142 -6.07 14.48 0.55
N GLU A 143 -7.01 15.36 0.20
CA GLU A 143 -6.77 16.56 -0.61
C GLU A 143 -5.63 17.42 -0.04
N LYS A 144 -5.62 17.65 1.29
CA LYS A 144 -4.56 18.41 1.97
C LYS A 144 -3.16 17.84 1.72
N LYS A 145 -2.99 16.50 1.74
CA LYS A 145 -1.69 15.86 1.45
C LYS A 145 -1.27 16.09 0.00
N TRP A 146 -2.19 15.94 -0.95
CA TRP A 146 -1.87 16.15 -2.37
C TRP A 146 -1.51 17.61 -2.65
N ILE A 147 -2.30 18.57 -2.15
CA ILE A 147 -2.01 20.01 -2.28
C ILE A 147 -0.67 20.38 -1.61
N ASN A 148 -0.43 19.92 -0.39
CA ASN A 148 0.84 20.18 0.30
C ASN A 148 2.03 19.59 -0.45
N TRP A 149 1.85 18.42 -1.05
CA TRP A 149 2.89 17.78 -1.86
C TRP A 149 3.20 18.58 -3.13
N ILE A 150 2.17 19.04 -3.85
CA ILE A 150 2.30 19.89 -5.04
C ILE A 150 3.06 21.18 -4.68
N ARG A 151 2.66 21.85 -3.58
CA ARG A 151 3.31 23.07 -3.07
C ARG A 151 4.77 22.83 -2.70
N LYS A 152 5.08 21.72 -2.00
CA LYS A 152 6.46 21.38 -1.60
C LYS A 152 7.38 21.17 -2.80
N ASN A 153 6.85 20.70 -3.93
CA ASN A 153 7.62 20.47 -5.14
C ASN A 153 7.59 21.65 -6.12
N LYS A 154 7.08 22.83 -5.71
CA LYS A 154 7.03 24.07 -6.50
C LYS A 154 6.37 23.90 -7.87
N LEU A 155 5.31 23.11 -7.94
CA LEU A 155 4.52 22.91 -9.16
C LEU A 155 3.40 23.94 -9.33
N ILE A 156 3.13 24.70 -8.27
CA ILE A 156 2.25 25.87 -8.19
C ILE A 156 2.93 26.86 -7.23
#